data_AF-A0A1B2Z7S3-F1
#
_entry.id   AF-A0A1B2Z7S3-F1
#
_cell.length_a   1.000
_cell.length_b   1.000
_cell.length_c   1.000
_cell.angle_alpha   90.00
_cell.angle_beta   90.00
_cell.angle_gamma   90.00
#
_symmetry.space_group_name_H-M   'P 1'
#
loop_
_entity.id
_entity.type
_entity.pdbx_description
1 polymer ?
#
loop_
_entity_poly.entity_id
_entity_poly.type
_entity_poly.pdbx_seq_one_letter_code
_entity_poly.pdbx_strand_id
1 'polypeptide(L)' 'MKKYALKNISQIKFIDGNVEIKYADGTIFKLKENCVFDANYKNTKNHPEVDHCI' A
#
# COMPACT_ATOMS: atom_id res chain seq x y z
N MET A 1 2.33 17.88 6.35
CA MET A 1 2.08 16.45 6.11
C MET A 1 2.67 16.08 4.75
N LYS A 2 3.61 15.13 4.66
CA LYS A 2 4.22 14.73 3.38
C LYS A 2 3.25 13.82 2.61
N LYS A 3 3.08 14.07 1.32
CA LYS A 3 2.31 13.21 0.40
C LYS A 3 3.28 12.41 -0.46
N TYR A 4 3.06 11.10 -0.53
CA TYR A 4 3.84 10.20 -1.36
C TYR A 4 2.98 9.69 -2.51
N ALA A 5 3.38 10.00 -3.76
CA ALA A 5 2.79 9.41 -4.95
C ALA A 5 3.44 8.06 -5.21
N LEU A 6 2.83 7.00 -4.69
CA LEU A 6 3.37 5.64 -4.80
C LEU A 6 2.89 4.98 -6.10
N LYS A 7 3.81 4.42 -6.89
CA LYS A 7 3.53 3.65 -8.12
C LYS A 7 4.17 2.28 -8.03
N ASN A 8 3.56 1.29 -8.69
CA ASN A 8 4.09 -0.09 -8.78
C ASN A 8 4.39 -0.72 -7.41
N ILE A 9 3.52 -0.48 -6.43
CA ILE A 9 3.64 -1.10 -5.11
C ILE A 9 3.19 -2.55 -5.21
N SER A 10 3.99 -3.47 -4.68
CA SER A 10 3.58 -4.86 -4.49
C SER A 10 2.92 -5.05 -3.13
N GLN A 11 3.43 -4.39 -2.08
CA GLN A 11 2.90 -4.56 -0.73
C GLN A 11 3.13 -3.32 0.14
N ILE A 12 2.16 -3.03 1.02
CA ILE A 12 2.29 -2.08 2.12
C ILE A 12 2.10 -2.86 3.42
N LYS A 13 3.02 -2.70 4.38
CA LYS A 13 2.99 -3.31 5.71
C LYS A 13 3.07 -2.23 6.78
N PHE A 14 2.32 -2.42 7.86
CA PHE A 14 2.36 -1.58 9.04
C PHE A 14 2.95 -2.41 10.19
N ILE A 15 4.09 -1.99 10.73
CA ILE A 15 4.83 -2.73 11.77
C ILE A 15 5.29 -1.74 12.83
N ASP A 16 4.79 -1.88 14.07
CA ASP A 16 5.15 -1.05 15.22
C ASP A 16 5.09 0.47 14.93
N GLY A 17 4.03 0.92 14.25
CA GLY A 17 3.84 2.32 13.86
C GLY A 17 4.71 2.80 12.70
N ASN A 18 5.54 1.92 12.11
CA ASN A 18 6.30 2.17 10.89
C ASN A 18 5.55 1.63 9.68
N VAL A 19 5.77 2.27 8.53
CA VAL A 19 5.25 1.80 7.26
C VAL A 19 6.39 1.26 6.42
N GLU A 20 6.25 0.04 5.94
CA GLU A 20 7.15 -0.59 4.99
C GLU A 20 6.43 -0.78 3.65
N ILE A 21 6.99 -0.22 2.59
CA ILE A 21 6.46 -0.29 1.23
C ILE A 21 7.43 -1.11 0.41
N LYS A 22 6.95 -2.24 -0.13
CA LYS A 22 7.67 -3.06 -1.09
C LYS A 22 7.18 -2.74 -2.49
N TYR A 23 8.09 -2.30 -3.36
CA TYR A 23 7.82 -2.06 -4.77
C TYR A 23 7.94 -3.37 -5.57
N ALA A 24 7.38 -3.39 -6.77
CA ALA A 24 7.34 -4.57 -7.64
C ALA A 24 8.74 -5.02 -8.12
N ASP A 25 9.72 -4.11 -8.14
CA ASP A 25 11.14 -4.40 -8.41
C ASP A 25 11.87 -5.04 -7.21
N GLY A 26 11.19 -5.20 -6.07
CA GLY A 26 11.76 -5.71 -4.83
C GLY A 26 12.34 -4.64 -3.90
N THR A 27 12.38 -3.37 -4.30
CA THR A 27 12.86 -2.26 -3.47
C THR A 27 11.96 -2.12 -2.23
N ILE A 28 12.58 -1.94 -1.06
CA ILE A 28 11.87 -1.75 0.21
C ILE A 28 12.14 -0.34 0.73
N PHE A 29 11.06 0.39 1.02
CA PHE A 29 11.11 1.75 1.56
C PHE A 29 10.39 1.81 2.91
N LYS A 30 11.07 2.36 3.93
CA LYS A 30 10.57 2.40 5.31
C LYS A 30 10.31 3.84 5.74
N LEU A 31 9.14 4.09 6.31
CA LEU A 31 8.72 5.38 6.84
C LEU A 31 8.51 5.27 8.35
N LYS A 32 9.20 6.14 9.09
CA LYS A 32 9.09 6.31 10.55
C LYS A 32 8.16 7.46 10.96
N GLU A 33 7.79 8.31 10.00
CA GLU A 33 7.01 9.53 10.24
C GLU A 33 5.52 9.29 9.94
N ASN A 34 4.64 10.02 10.63
CA ASN A 34 3.21 10.05 10.32
C ASN A 34 2.99 10.44 8.85
N CYS A 35 2.42 9.53 8.07
CA CYS A 35 2.21 9.68 6.64
C CYS A 35 0.78 9.26 6.25
N VAL A 36 0.25 9.90 5.21
CA VAL A 36 -1.03 9.53 4.59
C VAL A 36 -0.75 9.10 3.16
N PHE A 37 -1.24 7.91 2.83
CA PHE A 37 -1.14 7.35 1.49
C PHE A 37 -2.44 7.60 0.76
N ASP A 38 -2.35 8.27 -0.38
CA ASP A 38 -3.47 8.48 -1.29
C ASP A 38 -3.34 7.43 -2.41
N ALA A 39 -3.94 6.26 -2.18
CA ALA A 39 -4.01 5.24 -3.20
C ALA A 39 -5.14 5.61 -4.15
N ASN A 40 -4.79 6.13 -5.34
CA ASN A 40 -5.73 6.28 -6.46
C ASN A 40 -6.03 4.89 -7.07
N TYR A 41 -6.52 3.98 -6.23
CA TYR A 41 -6.94 2.65 -6.62
C TYR A 41 -8.38 2.72 -7.11
N LYS A 42 -8.56 2.58 -8.42
CA LYS A 42 -9.86 2.38 -9.02
C LYS A 42 -10.03 0.88 -9.23
N ASN A 43 -10.91 0.25 -8.45
CA ASN A 43 -11.31 -1.11 -8.75
C ASN A 43 -12.01 -1.12 -10.11
N THR A 44 -11.38 -1.74 -11.11
CA THR A 44 -11.96 -1.91 -12.45
C THR A 44 -12.77 -3.21 -12.56
N LYS A 45 -12.81 -4.03 -11.50
CA LYS A 45 -13.69 -5.20 -11.43
C LYS A 45 -15.10 -4.73 -11.09
N ASN A 46 -16.07 -5.10 -11.92
CA ASN A 46 -17.50 -4.81 -11.72
C ASN A 46 -18.17 -5.70 -10.65
N HIS A 47 -17.41 -6.48 -9.89
CA HIS A 47 -17.91 -7.36 -8.84
C HIS A 47 -16.92 -7.41 -7.68
N PRO A 48 -17.39 -7.38 -6.42
CA PRO A 48 -16.53 -7.64 -5.28
C PRO A 48 -16.04 -9.08 -5.33
N GLU A 49 -14.73 -9.28 -5.25
CA GLU A 49 -14.16 -10.59 -4.92
C GLU A 49 -14.34 -10.77 -3.42
N VAL A 50 -15.40 -11.48 -3.04
CA VAL A 50 -15.61 -11.93 -1.67
C VAL A 50 -14.82 -13.22 -1.51
N ASP A 51 -13.63 -13.12 -0.93
CA ASP A 51 -12.91 -14.29 -0.44
C ASP A 51 -13.66 -14.77 0.82
N HIS A 52 -14.56 -15.74 0.65
CA HIS A 52 -15.11 -16.50 1.77
C HIS A 52 -13.96 -17.36 2.32
N CYS A 53 -13.29 -16.91 3.37
CA CYS A 53 -12.55 -17.84 4.22
C CYS A 53 -13.53 -18.92 4.72
N ILE A 54 -13.32 -20.16 4.30
CA ILE A 54 -13.93 -21.37 4.90
C ILE A 54 -13.02 -21.86 6.03
#